data_AF-C7TZG5-F1
#
_entry.id   AF-C7TZG5-F1
#
_cell.length_a   1.000
_cell.length_b   1.000
_cell.length_c   1.000
_cell.angle_alpha   90.00
_cell.angle_beta   90.00
_cell.angle_gamma   90.00
#
_symmetry.space_group_name_H-M   'P 1'
#
loop_
_entity.id
_entity.type
_entity.pdbx_description
1 polymer ?
#
loop_
_entity_poly.entity_id
_entity_poly.type
_entity_poly.pdbx_seq_one_letter_code
_entity_poly.pdbx_strand_id
1 'polypeptide(L)'
;MTASVRVSGVQHLLNARNFISDIKHSIAVKCENILRSPDGNMHSLRDIINTFESEHFRKFRQIRVLVIASLCIVFKDVLPAYRIRPTTEKEKAQPTKKETRKIRVYEEGLLLNYRKYTDLLRVILGDKCLDMKSSRLKTYSKLEWSEKEQLAAIKCVCQLLESHPDFNYSKELIEVLPTYLNSTKSQISSIITMTLCNIFENDTDRDVTLMICRAVHRFCRSKSYKVRVSVIKALSCIPITEVERHVESKKQRIDRRQRSRRERKESKMERKLEKEMAETQSLQTREKRLKMNTLVMNEILFVFFKILKTTSDSQLLSAIFTGLSKYSKLINTQYVDNLLSVLNTMIASKSTSILDSLHCVHTALCIMSSSDASDVLATDPTMFCNHLYFDIAAAGGDYGS
;
A
#
# COMPACT_ATOMS: atom_id res chain seq x y z
N MET A 1 -19.69 57.50 -20.52
CA MET A 1 -18.75 56.59 -21.22
C MET A 1 -17.57 56.35 -20.28
N THR A 2 -17.57 55.26 -19.53
CA THR A 2 -16.50 54.92 -18.58
C THR A 2 -15.29 54.43 -19.35
N ALA A 3 -14.20 55.21 -19.33
CA ALA A 3 -12.93 54.85 -19.92
C ALA A 3 -12.45 53.52 -19.35
N SER A 4 -12.41 52.46 -20.16
CA SER A 4 -11.75 51.22 -19.79
C SER A 4 -10.25 51.50 -19.74
N VAL A 5 -9.73 51.75 -18.54
CA VAL A 5 -8.29 51.87 -18.30
C VAL A 5 -7.65 50.58 -18.81
N ARG A 6 -6.90 50.66 -19.92
CA ARG A 6 -6.11 49.53 -20.43
C ARG A 6 -4.99 49.27 -19.43
N VAL A 7 -5.24 48.35 -18.51
CA VAL A 7 -4.29 47.92 -17.49
C VAL A 7 -3.07 47.31 -18.20
N SER A 8 -1.87 47.80 -17.88
CA SER A 8 -0.60 47.29 -18.47
C SER A 8 -0.43 45.80 -18.20
N GLY A 9 0.21 45.06 -19.12
CA GLY A 9 0.50 43.63 -18.94
C GLY A 9 1.25 43.31 -17.64
N VAL A 10 2.11 44.22 -17.18
CA VAL A 10 2.82 44.13 -15.90
C VAL A 10 1.86 44.24 -14.72
N GLN A 11 0.88 45.15 -14.82
CA GLN A 11 -0.12 45.35 -13.78
C GLN A 11 -1.09 44.16 -13.68
N HIS A 12 -1.43 43.52 -14.80
CA HIS A 12 -2.17 42.27 -14.80
C HIS A 12 -1.42 41.12 -14.11
N LEU A 13 -0.11 41.00 -14.34
CA LEU A 13 0.73 40.00 -13.68
C LEU A 13 0.85 40.26 -12.17
N LEU A 14 1.03 41.51 -11.75
CA LEU A 14 1.05 41.91 -10.34
C LEU A 14 -0.28 41.63 -9.65
N ASN A 15 -1.41 42.00 -10.27
CA ASN A 15 -2.73 41.73 -9.73
C ASN A 15 -2.99 40.22 -9.60
N ALA A 16 -2.59 39.42 -10.60
CA ALA A 16 -2.70 37.96 -10.51
C ALA A 16 -1.82 37.37 -9.39
N ARG A 17 -0.61 37.91 -9.19
CA ARG A 17 0.30 37.47 -8.12
C ARG A 17 -0.24 37.82 -6.74
N ASN A 18 -0.74 39.03 -6.55
CA ASN A 18 -1.36 39.46 -5.29
C ASN A 18 -2.58 38.60 -4.97
N PHE A 19 -3.45 38.39 -5.96
CA PHE A 19 -4.62 37.54 -5.80
C PHE A 19 -4.28 36.08 -5.44
N ILE A 20 -3.25 35.50 -6.08
CA ILE A 20 -2.74 34.18 -5.70
C ILE A 20 -2.29 34.22 -4.23
N SER A 21 -1.55 35.24 -3.82
CA SER A 21 -1.08 35.43 -2.44
C SER A 21 -2.23 35.49 -1.44
N ASP A 22 -3.29 36.24 -1.75
CA ASP A 22 -4.48 36.37 -0.90
C ASP A 22 -5.19 35.02 -0.74
N ILE A 23 -5.29 34.23 -1.82
CA ILE A 23 -5.82 32.87 -1.75
C ILE A 23 -4.92 31.98 -0.88
N LYS A 24 -3.58 32.08 -1.02
CA LYS A 24 -2.66 31.29 -0.18
C LYS A 24 -2.87 31.62 1.30
N HIS A 25 -2.97 32.90 1.62
CA HIS A 25 -3.19 33.36 2.98
C HIS A 25 -4.56 32.89 3.52
N SER A 26 -5.61 33.00 2.71
CA SER A 26 -6.94 32.51 3.07
C SER A 26 -6.96 31.00 3.35
N ILE A 27 -6.29 30.19 2.52
CA ILE A 27 -6.17 28.75 2.73
C ILE A 27 -5.40 28.46 4.02
N ALA A 28 -4.29 29.16 4.26
CA ALA A 28 -3.49 28.98 5.47
C ALA A 28 -4.29 29.24 6.75
N VAL A 29 -5.02 30.36 6.81
CA VAL A 29 -5.88 30.71 7.96
C VAL A 29 -6.96 29.66 8.18
N LYS A 30 -7.61 29.18 7.10
CA LYS A 30 -8.63 28.13 7.21
C LYS A 30 -8.06 26.80 7.69
N CYS A 31 -6.89 26.38 7.18
CA CYS A 31 -6.20 25.18 7.63
C CYS A 31 -5.82 25.28 9.12
N GLU A 32 -5.26 26.41 9.56
CA GLU A 32 -4.89 26.62 10.96
C GLU A 32 -6.11 26.57 11.89
N ASN A 33 -7.22 27.19 11.51
CA ASN A 33 -8.46 27.12 12.27
C ASN A 33 -8.97 25.68 12.40
N ILE A 34 -8.91 24.90 11.32
CA ILE A 34 -9.32 23.48 11.35
C ILE A 34 -8.41 22.68 12.31
N LEU A 35 -7.09 22.89 12.24
CA LEU A 35 -6.13 22.19 13.11
C LEU A 35 -6.30 22.57 14.58
N ARG A 36 -6.64 23.83 14.89
CA ARG A 36 -6.92 24.28 16.26
C ARG A 36 -8.19 23.67 16.84
N SER A 37 -9.25 23.53 16.05
CA SER A 37 -10.55 23.02 16.51
C SER A 37 -11.35 22.41 15.36
N PRO A 38 -11.22 21.10 15.10
CA PRO A 38 -11.85 20.48 13.94
C PRO A 38 -13.39 20.44 14.05
N ASP A 39 -13.93 20.25 15.25
CA ASP A 39 -15.39 20.12 15.46
C ASP A 39 -16.17 21.40 15.15
N GLY A 40 -15.60 22.57 15.48
CA GLY A 40 -16.22 23.87 15.23
C GLY A 40 -16.01 24.40 13.81
N ASN A 41 -14.91 23.99 13.16
CA ASN A 41 -14.44 24.59 11.91
C ASN A 41 -14.72 23.73 10.66
N MET A 42 -15.68 22.81 10.73
CA MET A 42 -16.12 22.00 9.59
C MET A 42 -16.59 22.83 8.38
N HIS A 43 -17.11 24.04 8.63
CA HIS A 43 -17.45 25.00 7.56
C HIS A 43 -16.22 25.45 6.78
N SER A 44 -15.09 25.70 7.46
CA SER A 44 -13.82 26.06 6.82
C SER A 44 -13.30 24.92 5.95
N LEU A 45 -13.43 23.67 6.40
CA LEU A 45 -13.08 22.49 5.58
C LEU A 45 -13.94 22.42 4.32
N ARG A 46 -15.25 22.65 4.45
CA ARG A 46 -16.17 22.69 3.32
C ARG A 46 -15.80 23.80 2.33
N ASP A 47 -15.40 24.97 2.81
CA ASP A 47 -14.99 26.08 1.95
C ASP A 47 -13.71 25.78 1.17
N ILE A 48 -12.73 25.11 1.80
CA ILE A 48 -11.52 24.67 1.08
C ILE A 48 -11.89 23.66 0.00
N ILE A 49 -12.78 22.70 0.28
CA ILE A 49 -13.26 21.73 -0.72
C ILE A 49 -14.05 22.43 -1.84
N ASN A 50 -14.87 23.44 -1.52
CA ASN A 50 -15.60 24.21 -2.52
C ASN A 50 -14.67 25.06 -3.40
N THR A 51 -13.44 25.35 -2.93
CA THR A 51 -12.43 26.04 -3.74
C THR A 51 -12.10 25.24 -5.01
N PHE A 52 -12.28 23.92 -5.02
CA PHE A 52 -12.14 23.09 -6.22
C PHE A 52 -13.10 23.44 -7.35
N GLU A 53 -14.26 24.02 -7.02
CA GLU A 53 -15.28 24.38 -8.00
C GLU A 53 -15.04 25.77 -8.60
N SER A 54 -14.15 26.57 -7.98
CA SER A 54 -13.84 27.93 -8.41
C SER A 54 -13.16 27.98 -9.80
N GLU A 55 -13.47 29.02 -10.57
CA GLU A 55 -12.80 29.37 -11.83
C GLU A 55 -11.27 29.48 -11.64
N HIS A 56 -10.84 29.98 -10.48
CA HIS A 56 -9.43 30.17 -10.16
C HIS A 56 -8.68 28.85 -9.97
N PHE A 57 -9.32 27.84 -9.38
CA PHE A 57 -8.74 26.49 -9.30
C PHE A 57 -8.53 25.90 -10.70
N ARG A 58 -9.46 26.15 -11.64
CA ARG A 58 -9.32 25.69 -13.03
C ARG A 58 -8.16 26.40 -13.75
N LYS A 59 -8.02 27.71 -13.52
CA LYS A 59 -7.05 28.57 -14.20
C LYS A 59 -5.61 28.44 -13.67
N PHE A 60 -5.41 28.34 -12.36
CA PHE A 60 -4.09 28.44 -11.75
C PHE A 60 -3.58 27.11 -11.18
N ARG A 61 -2.63 26.48 -11.88
CA ARG A 61 -1.98 25.21 -11.46
C ARG A 61 -1.35 25.28 -10.06
N GLN A 62 -0.78 26.44 -9.70
CA GLN A 62 -0.17 26.66 -8.38
C GLN A 62 -1.19 26.54 -7.25
N ILE A 63 -2.42 27.03 -7.46
CA ILE A 63 -3.50 26.93 -6.46
C ILE A 63 -3.91 25.46 -6.33
N ARG A 64 -3.97 24.70 -7.44
CA ARG A 64 -4.32 23.27 -7.39
C ARG A 64 -3.37 22.49 -6.50
N VAL A 65 -2.05 22.59 -6.75
CA VAL A 65 -1.03 21.93 -5.94
C VAL A 65 -1.13 22.35 -4.47
N LEU A 66 -1.30 23.65 -4.21
CA LEU A 66 -1.37 24.18 -2.85
C LEU A 66 -2.58 23.62 -2.08
N VAL A 67 -3.77 23.65 -2.67
CA VAL A 67 -4.99 23.15 -2.01
C VAL A 67 -4.88 21.64 -1.76
N ILE A 68 -4.38 20.88 -2.74
CA ILE A 68 -4.21 19.43 -2.61
C ILE A 68 -3.25 19.08 -1.45
N ALA A 69 -2.10 19.76 -1.38
CA ALA A 69 -1.12 19.53 -0.33
C ALA A 69 -1.60 20.00 1.05
N SER A 70 -2.27 21.16 1.12
CA SER A 70 -2.77 21.71 2.39
C SER A 70 -3.85 20.81 2.99
N LEU A 71 -4.77 20.30 2.17
CA LEU A 71 -5.78 19.35 2.62
C LEU A 71 -5.18 18.02 3.08
N CYS A 72 -4.10 17.55 2.45
CA CYS A 72 -3.42 16.32 2.89
C CYS A 72 -2.96 16.43 4.34
N ILE A 73 -2.35 17.57 4.70
CA ILE A 73 -1.86 17.83 6.06
C ILE A 73 -3.03 17.90 7.03
N VAL A 74 -4.10 18.64 6.68
CA VAL A 74 -5.31 18.72 7.50
C VAL A 74 -5.92 17.34 7.75
N PHE A 75 -6.07 16.51 6.71
CA PHE A 75 -6.63 15.17 6.89
C PHE A 75 -5.69 14.25 7.69
N LYS A 76 -4.38 14.36 7.50
CA LYS A 76 -3.42 13.58 8.30
C LYS A 76 -3.62 13.78 9.81
N ASP A 77 -3.88 15.01 10.24
CA ASP A 77 -4.00 15.35 11.67
C ASP A 77 -5.43 15.20 12.21
N VAL A 78 -6.46 15.42 11.37
CA VAL A 78 -7.88 15.41 11.79
C VAL A 78 -8.52 14.02 11.71
N LEU A 79 -8.01 13.12 10.86
CA LEU A 79 -8.62 11.81 10.70
C LEU A 79 -8.48 10.95 11.97
N PRO A 80 -9.57 10.31 12.43
CA PRO A 80 -9.52 9.42 13.57
C PRO A 80 -8.81 8.10 13.22
N ALA A 81 -8.22 7.45 14.23
CA ALA A 81 -7.59 6.13 14.07
C ALA A 81 -8.57 4.97 13.83
N TYR A 82 -9.88 5.22 13.93
CA TYR A 82 -10.92 4.23 13.71
C TYR A 82 -11.69 4.49 12.41
N ARG A 83 -12.22 3.41 11.82
CA ARG A 83 -13.04 3.50 10.61
C ARG A 83 -14.45 4.02 10.94
N ILE A 84 -14.87 5.07 10.27
CA ILE A 84 -16.19 5.66 10.42
C ILE A 84 -17.21 4.79 9.67
N ARG A 85 -18.21 4.29 10.41
CA ARG A 85 -19.33 3.55 9.82
C ARG A 85 -20.41 4.53 9.37
N PRO A 86 -20.88 4.47 8.11
CA PRO A 86 -22.02 5.28 7.69
C PRO A 86 -23.26 4.86 8.49
N THR A 87 -23.94 5.86 9.05
CA THR A 87 -25.18 5.70 9.82
C THR A 87 -26.31 5.21 8.92
N THR A 88 -27.02 4.18 9.37
CA THR A 88 -28.16 3.63 8.63
C THR A 88 -29.41 4.51 8.81
N GLU A 89 -30.34 4.48 7.85
CA GLU A 89 -31.58 5.28 7.90
C GLU A 89 -32.40 5.02 9.16
N LYS A 90 -32.40 3.77 9.65
CA LYS A 90 -33.05 3.36 10.90
C LYS A 90 -32.40 4.00 12.15
N GLU A 91 -31.08 4.16 12.15
CA GLU A 91 -30.33 4.80 13.25
C GLU A 91 -30.42 6.33 13.21
N LYS A 92 -30.69 6.91 12.02
CA LYS A 92 -30.96 8.35 11.84
C LYS A 92 -32.33 8.74 12.36
N ALA A 93 -33.32 7.85 12.27
CA ALA A 93 -34.67 8.08 12.78
C ALA A 93 -34.77 7.97 14.31
N GLN A 94 -33.81 7.32 14.98
CA GLN A 94 -33.81 7.19 16.42
C GLN A 94 -33.40 8.50 17.13
N PRO A 95 -34.13 8.93 18.17
CA PRO A 95 -33.74 10.09 18.97
C PRO A 95 -32.43 9.79 19.71
N THR A 96 -31.44 10.66 19.55
CA THR A 96 -30.15 10.57 20.23
C THR A 96 -29.90 11.78 21.10
N LYS A 97 -29.06 11.60 22.12
CA LYS A 97 -28.59 12.71 22.98
C LYS A 97 -27.89 13.77 22.11
N LYS A 98 -27.98 15.04 22.52
CA LYS A 98 -27.41 16.19 21.78
C LYS A 98 -25.93 16.00 21.43
N GLU A 99 -25.14 15.44 22.35
CA GLU A 99 -23.70 15.20 22.14
C GLU A 99 -23.44 14.10 21.10
N THR A 100 -24.13 12.97 21.21
CA THR A 100 -24.04 11.88 20.21
C THR A 100 -24.44 12.35 18.82
N ARG A 101 -25.44 13.24 18.74
CA ARG A 101 -25.86 13.84 17.47
C ARG A 101 -24.78 14.74 16.88
N LYS A 102 -24.09 15.55 17.70
CA LYS A 102 -22.99 16.42 17.24
C LYS A 102 -21.86 15.59 16.65
N ILE A 103 -21.43 14.51 17.32
CA ILE A 103 -20.37 13.61 16.84
C ILE A 103 -20.77 12.99 15.49
N ARG A 104 -22.00 12.46 15.37
CA ARG A 104 -22.47 11.87 14.11
C ARG A 104 -22.46 12.87 12.95
N VAL A 105 -22.95 14.09 13.18
CA VAL A 105 -22.97 15.13 12.13
C VAL A 105 -21.54 15.51 11.72
N TYR A 106 -20.63 15.59 12.68
CA TYR A 106 -19.22 15.84 12.43
C TYR A 106 -18.58 14.71 11.61
N GLU A 107 -18.73 13.45 12.03
CA GLU A 107 -18.19 12.28 11.33
C GLU A 107 -18.74 12.13 9.90
N GLU A 108 -20.05 12.32 9.71
CA GLU A 108 -20.67 12.31 8.38
C GLU A 108 -20.12 13.44 7.49
N GLY A 109 -19.93 14.63 8.06
CA GLY A 109 -19.34 15.77 7.36
C GLY A 109 -17.87 15.53 6.98
N LEU A 110 -17.08 14.99 7.91
CA LEU A 110 -15.68 14.66 7.71
C LEU A 110 -15.54 13.60 6.61
N LEU A 111 -16.30 12.50 6.69
CA LEU A 111 -16.27 11.43 5.72
C LEU A 111 -16.70 11.90 4.31
N LEU A 112 -17.72 12.76 4.23
CA LEU A 112 -18.16 13.35 2.96
C LEU A 112 -17.09 14.24 2.33
N ASN A 113 -16.44 15.10 3.12
CA ASN A 113 -15.38 15.98 2.64
C ASN A 113 -14.13 15.18 2.25
N TYR A 114 -13.78 14.17 3.05
CA TYR A 114 -12.67 13.27 2.75
C TYR A 114 -12.92 12.48 1.46
N ARG A 115 -14.13 11.93 1.25
CA ARG A 115 -14.50 11.28 -0.01
C ARG A 115 -14.31 12.20 -1.23
N LYS A 116 -14.76 13.46 -1.14
CA LYS A 116 -14.58 14.44 -2.23
C LYS A 116 -13.10 14.66 -2.54
N TYR A 117 -12.26 14.71 -1.52
CA TYR A 117 -10.83 14.86 -1.66
C TYR A 117 -10.16 13.62 -2.26
N THR A 118 -10.48 12.41 -1.78
CA THR A 118 -9.95 11.17 -2.35
C THR A 118 -10.40 10.96 -3.79
N ASP A 119 -11.65 11.28 -4.13
CA ASP A 119 -12.14 11.20 -5.50
C ASP A 119 -11.39 12.19 -6.42
N LEU A 120 -11.06 13.39 -5.95
CA LEU A 120 -10.22 14.34 -6.70
C LEU A 120 -8.82 13.78 -6.94
N LEU A 121 -8.16 13.23 -5.91
CA LEU A 121 -6.84 12.60 -6.05
C LEU A 121 -6.89 11.49 -7.10
N ARG A 122 -7.93 10.64 -7.07
CA ARG A 122 -8.14 9.56 -8.05
C ARG A 122 -8.35 10.08 -9.47
N VAL A 123 -9.06 11.20 -9.67
CA VAL A 123 -9.19 11.85 -10.99
C VAL A 123 -7.85 12.34 -11.51
N ILE A 124 -7.06 13.03 -10.67
CA ILE A 124 -5.72 13.53 -11.04
C ILE A 124 -4.80 12.38 -11.45
N LEU A 125 -4.96 11.24 -10.76
CA LEU A 125 -4.21 10.03 -10.99
C LEU A 125 -4.81 9.11 -12.08
N GLY A 126 -5.86 9.55 -12.79
CA GLY A 126 -6.43 8.82 -13.92
C GLY A 126 -7.01 7.45 -13.57
N ASP A 127 -7.63 7.32 -12.39
CA ASP A 127 -8.25 6.07 -11.96
C ASP A 127 -9.44 5.68 -12.87
N LYS A 128 -9.33 4.51 -13.50
CA LYS A 128 -10.35 3.95 -14.40
C LYS A 128 -11.54 3.36 -13.66
N CYS A 129 -11.38 3.03 -12.38
CA CYS A 129 -12.41 2.42 -11.55
C CYS A 129 -13.33 3.45 -10.89
N LEU A 130 -13.09 4.75 -11.10
CA LEU A 130 -13.89 5.80 -10.51
C LEU A 130 -15.21 5.99 -11.26
N ASP A 131 -16.32 5.92 -10.51
CA ASP A 131 -17.66 6.15 -11.04
C ASP A 131 -17.88 7.65 -11.33
N MET A 132 -17.94 8.00 -12.61
CA MET A 132 -18.01 9.38 -13.09
C MET A 132 -19.43 9.97 -13.08
N LYS A 133 -20.35 9.43 -12.27
CA LYS A 133 -21.72 9.95 -12.13
C LYS A 133 -21.79 11.41 -11.68
N SER A 134 -20.85 11.85 -10.83
CA SER A 134 -20.87 13.23 -10.33
C SER A 134 -20.46 14.23 -11.42
N SER A 135 -21.29 15.25 -11.64
CA SER A 135 -21.00 16.35 -12.58
C SER A 135 -19.63 17.01 -12.31
N ARG A 136 -19.25 17.13 -11.03
CA ARG A 136 -17.99 17.74 -10.61
C ARG A 136 -16.77 16.93 -11.05
N LEU A 137 -16.83 15.60 -10.92
CA LEU A 137 -15.75 14.72 -11.34
C LEU A 137 -15.57 14.77 -12.88
N LYS A 138 -16.66 14.88 -13.64
CA LYS A 138 -16.61 15.11 -15.09
C LYS A 138 -15.94 16.43 -15.46
N THR A 139 -16.07 17.46 -14.64
CA THR A 139 -15.36 18.74 -14.86
C THR A 139 -13.86 18.56 -14.61
N TYR A 140 -13.49 17.88 -13.52
CA TYR A 140 -12.09 17.66 -13.17
C TYR A 140 -11.35 16.75 -14.16
N SER A 141 -12.04 15.75 -14.72
CA SER A 141 -11.44 14.85 -15.72
C SER A 141 -11.12 15.56 -17.05
N LYS A 142 -11.78 16.69 -17.34
CA LYS A 142 -11.52 17.51 -18.53
C LYS A 142 -10.33 18.47 -18.36
N LEU A 143 -9.85 18.65 -17.14
CA LEU A 143 -8.69 19.52 -16.90
C LEU A 143 -7.41 18.82 -17.32
N GLU A 144 -6.49 19.58 -17.90
CA GLU A 144 -5.13 19.12 -18.14
C GLU A 144 -4.32 19.15 -16.83
N TRP A 145 -3.99 17.95 -16.35
CA TRP A 145 -3.18 17.74 -15.17
C TRP A 145 -1.70 17.66 -15.54
N SER A 146 -0.90 18.55 -14.93
CA SER A 146 0.55 18.58 -15.12
C SER A 146 1.24 17.48 -14.31
N GLU A 147 2.43 17.08 -14.74
CA GLU A 147 3.26 16.10 -14.01
C GLU A 147 3.55 16.51 -12.56
N LYS A 148 3.69 17.83 -12.30
CA LYS A 148 3.90 18.35 -10.94
C LYS A 148 2.68 18.10 -10.04
N GLU A 149 1.48 18.16 -10.61
CA GLU A 149 0.22 17.95 -9.89
C GLU A 149 0.00 16.47 -9.63
N GLN A 150 0.32 15.61 -10.60
CA GLN A 150 0.33 14.17 -10.41
C GLN A 150 1.33 13.76 -9.32
N LEU A 151 2.55 14.31 -9.34
CA LEU A 151 3.55 14.03 -8.30
C LEU A 151 3.08 14.48 -6.91
N ALA A 152 2.45 15.66 -6.82
CA ALA A 152 1.86 16.14 -5.57
C ALA A 152 0.75 15.21 -5.07
N ALA A 153 -0.15 14.78 -5.96
CA ALA A 153 -1.22 13.85 -5.63
C ALA A 153 -0.68 12.50 -5.15
N ILE A 154 0.34 11.93 -5.81
CA ILE A 154 0.99 10.67 -5.38
C ILE A 154 1.58 10.83 -3.98
N LYS A 155 2.31 11.92 -3.71
CA LYS A 155 2.87 12.19 -2.38
C LYS A 155 1.77 12.29 -1.32
N CYS A 156 0.65 12.94 -1.63
CA CYS A 156 -0.48 13.05 -0.72
C CYS A 156 -1.10 11.67 -0.43
N VAL A 157 -1.34 10.86 -1.46
CA VAL A 157 -1.85 9.48 -1.29
C VAL A 157 -0.89 8.65 -0.43
N CYS A 158 0.42 8.73 -0.69
CA CYS A 158 1.43 8.02 0.09
C CYS A 158 1.40 8.44 1.57
N GLN A 159 1.38 9.74 1.86
CA GLN A 159 1.34 10.25 3.24
C GLN A 159 0.06 9.87 3.99
N LEU A 160 -1.08 9.83 3.30
CA LEU A 160 -2.36 9.42 3.90
C LEU A 160 -2.36 7.92 4.24
N LEU A 161 -1.81 7.08 3.36
CA LEU A 161 -1.71 5.65 3.61
C LEU A 161 -0.68 5.31 4.69
N GLU A 162 0.40 6.08 4.83
CA GLU A 162 1.35 5.92 5.95
C GLU A 162 0.75 6.29 7.29
N SER A 163 -0.08 7.34 7.33
CA SER A 163 -0.69 7.82 8.59
C SER A 163 -1.94 7.05 8.99
N HIS A 164 -2.80 6.72 8.03
CA HIS A 164 -4.12 6.13 8.25
C HIS A 164 -4.40 4.99 7.25
N PRO A 165 -3.65 3.87 7.31
CA PRO A 165 -3.73 2.80 6.31
C PRO A 165 -5.08 2.08 6.26
N ASP A 166 -5.77 1.96 7.40
CA ASP A 166 -7.05 1.24 7.55
C ASP A 166 -8.30 2.14 7.51
N PHE A 167 -8.11 3.45 7.34
CA PHE A 167 -9.21 4.39 7.31
C PHE A 167 -10.09 4.20 6.06
N ASN A 168 -11.30 4.77 6.08
CA ASN A 168 -12.22 4.71 4.95
C ASN A 168 -11.54 5.13 3.63
N TYR A 169 -11.94 4.52 2.51
CA TYR A 169 -11.40 4.77 1.16
C TYR A 169 -9.92 4.41 0.90
N SER A 170 -9.22 3.80 1.87
CA SER A 170 -7.83 3.37 1.68
C SER A 170 -7.66 2.37 0.54
N LYS A 171 -8.60 1.42 0.40
CA LYS A 171 -8.62 0.43 -0.68
C LYS A 171 -8.62 1.09 -2.06
N GLU A 172 -9.46 2.09 -2.25
CA GLU A 172 -9.60 2.82 -3.50
C GLU A 172 -8.34 3.62 -3.82
N LEU A 173 -7.65 4.16 -2.82
CA LEU A 173 -6.36 4.82 -2.99
C LEU A 173 -5.24 3.82 -3.36
N ILE A 174 -5.22 2.66 -2.70
CA ILE A 174 -4.26 1.57 -2.96
C ILE A 174 -4.40 1.05 -4.40
N GLU A 175 -5.62 0.95 -4.93
CA GLU A 175 -5.86 0.46 -6.31
C GLU A 175 -5.24 1.34 -7.40
N VAL A 176 -4.96 2.61 -7.13
CA VAL A 176 -4.35 3.54 -8.09
C VAL A 176 -2.83 3.42 -8.15
N LEU A 177 -2.18 3.10 -7.02
CA LEU A 177 -0.71 3.08 -6.90
C LEU A 177 0.02 2.14 -7.88
N PRO A 178 -0.45 0.90 -8.16
CA PRO A 178 0.25 -0.02 -9.06
C PRO A 178 0.51 0.55 -10.46
N THR A 179 -0.39 1.38 -10.99
CA THR A 179 -0.23 2.03 -12.29
C THR A 179 1.00 2.92 -12.34
N TYR A 180 1.26 3.65 -11.25
CA TYR A 180 2.40 4.57 -11.12
C TYR A 180 3.68 3.84 -10.73
N LEU A 181 3.57 2.76 -9.97
CA LEU A 181 4.70 1.86 -9.70
C LEU A 181 5.27 1.28 -11.00
N ASN A 182 4.42 0.99 -11.99
CA ASN A 182 4.82 0.52 -13.31
C ASN A 182 5.26 1.63 -14.30
N SER A 183 5.23 2.91 -13.93
CA SER A 183 5.54 4.03 -14.85
C SER A 183 7.05 4.26 -15.06
N THR A 184 7.51 4.68 -16.24
CA THR A 184 8.95 4.84 -16.55
C THR A 184 9.72 5.78 -15.61
N LYS A 185 9.03 6.65 -14.89
CA LYS A 185 9.60 7.67 -14.00
C LYS A 185 10.10 7.08 -12.68
N SER A 186 11.41 6.87 -12.60
CA SER A 186 12.07 6.27 -11.43
C SER A 186 11.73 6.98 -10.11
N GLN A 187 11.70 8.32 -10.10
CA GLN A 187 11.39 9.12 -8.90
C GLN A 187 10.01 8.84 -8.30
N ILE A 188 9.01 8.58 -9.14
CA ILE A 188 7.65 8.27 -8.68
C ILE A 188 7.63 6.87 -8.09
N SER A 189 8.22 5.90 -8.81
CA SER A 189 8.28 4.53 -8.32
C SER A 189 9.08 4.40 -7.01
N SER A 190 10.14 5.18 -6.81
CA SER A 190 10.93 5.13 -5.57
C SER A 190 10.17 5.67 -4.37
N ILE A 191 9.44 6.78 -4.52
CA ILE A 191 8.58 7.33 -3.46
C ILE A 191 7.53 6.30 -3.04
N ILE A 192 6.82 5.70 -4.02
CA ILE A 192 5.80 4.70 -3.74
C ILE A 192 6.43 3.47 -3.08
N THR A 193 7.57 2.98 -3.59
CA THR A 193 8.24 1.80 -3.01
C THR A 193 8.63 2.05 -1.55
N MET A 194 9.24 3.20 -1.23
CA MET A 194 9.61 3.56 0.14
C MET A 194 8.39 3.62 1.06
N THR A 195 7.31 4.25 0.60
CA THR A 195 6.05 4.36 1.34
C THR A 195 5.47 2.98 1.64
N LEU A 196 5.46 2.09 0.64
CA LEU A 196 4.98 0.72 0.80
C LEU A 196 5.85 -0.05 1.79
N CYS A 197 7.17 0.09 1.76
CA CYS A 197 8.07 -0.51 2.75
C CYS A 197 7.70 -0.08 4.19
N ASN A 198 7.51 1.22 4.41
CA ASN A 198 7.11 1.76 5.70
C ASN A 198 5.77 1.17 6.17
N ILE A 199 4.78 1.06 5.27
CA ILE A 199 3.49 0.45 5.59
C ILE A 199 3.67 -1.03 5.97
N PHE A 200 4.47 -1.78 5.21
CA PHE A 200 4.72 -3.20 5.46
C PHE A 200 5.49 -3.43 6.78
N GLU A 201 6.31 -2.50 7.24
CA GLU A 201 7.00 -2.63 8.54
C GLU A 201 6.07 -2.35 9.71
N ASN A 202 5.15 -1.40 9.58
CA ASN A 202 4.24 -0.99 10.65
C ASN A 202 2.96 -1.82 10.74
N ASP A 203 2.58 -2.55 9.69
CA ASP A 203 1.37 -3.38 9.64
C ASP A 203 1.54 -4.70 10.40
N THR A 204 1.14 -4.69 11.67
CA THR A 204 1.23 -5.83 12.60
C THR A 204 0.22 -6.95 12.31
N ASP A 205 -0.94 -6.60 11.75
CA ASP A 205 -2.06 -7.51 11.48
C ASP A 205 -2.05 -8.05 10.05
N ARG A 206 -1.29 -7.41 9.15
CA ARG A 206 -1.08 -7.79 7.74
C ARG A 206 -2.30 -7.62 6.84
N ASP A 207 -3.37 -7.02 7.34
CA ASP A 207 -4.61 -6.80 6.59
C ASP A 207 -4.39 -5.78 5.45
N VAL A 208 -3.67 -4.69 5.72
CA VAL A 208 -3.31 -3.65 4.74
C VAL A 208 -2.32 -4.19 3.72
N THR A 209 -1.30 -4.91 4.20
CA THR A 209 -0.28 -5.57 3.37
C THR A 209 -0.94 -6.50 2.37
N LEU A 210 -1.87 -7.35 2.81
CA LEU A 210 -2.62 -8.24 1.92
C LEU A 210 -3.47 -7.48 0.91
N MET A 211 -4.09 -6.36 1.32
CA MET A 211 -4.87 -5.51 0.43
C MET A 211 -4.01 -4.94 -0.71
N ILE A 212 -2.80 -4.47 -0.38
CA ILE A 212 -1.82 -3.96 -1.33
C ILE A 212 -1.36 -5.07 -2.27
N CYS A 213 -0.97 -6.24 -1.75
CA CYS A 213 -0.55 -7.38 -2.57
C CYS A 213 -1.63 -7.79 -3.58
N ARG A 214 -2.89 -7.87 -3.13
CA ARG A 214 -4.02 -8.18 -4.01
C ARG A 214 -4.26 -7.11 -5.07
N ALA A 215 -4.07 -5.83 -4.74
CA ALA A 215 -4.19 -4.74 -5.72
C ALA A 215 -3.07 -4.83 -6.78
N VAL A 216 -1.84 -5.10 -6.37
CA VAL A 216 -0.70 -5.33 -7.28
C VAL A 216 -0.96 -6.56 -8.15
N HIS A 217 -1.43 -7.68 -7.60
CA HIS A 217 -1.77 -8.87 -8.39
C HIS A 217 -2.86 -8.56 -9.44
N ARG A 218 -3.98 -7.92 -9.05
CA ARG A 218 -5.01 -7.51 -10.02
C ARG A 218 -4.43 -6.65 -11.14
N PHE A 219 -3.54 -5.71 -10.80
CA PHE A 219 -2.85 -4.88 -11.76
C PHE A 219 -1.95 -5.69 -12.70
N CYS A 220 -1.10 -6.57 -12.17
CA CYS A 220 -0.24 -7.46 -12.96
C CYS A 220 -1.07 -8.30 -13.96
N ARG A 221 -2.20 -8.87 -13.50
CA ARG A 221 -3.12 -9.61 -14.36
C ARG A 221 -3.70 -8.75 -15.48
N SER A 222 -4.09 -7.51 -15.19
CA SER A 222 -4.62 -6.57 -16.20
C SER A 222 -3.61 -6.18 -17.29
N LYS A 223 -2.31 -6.30 -16.99
CA LYS A 223 -1.20 -6.01 -17.91
C LYS A 223 -0.59 -7.28 -18.53
N SER A 224 -1.25 -8.42 -18.40
CA SER A 224 -0.73 -9.71 -18.85
C SER A 224 0.69 -9.98 -18.32
N TYR A 225 0.95 -9.56 -17.08
CA TYR A 225 2.22 -9.73 -16.37
C TYR A 225 3.44 -9.05 -17.01
N LYS A 226 3.22 -8.13 -17.97
CA LYS A 226 4.26 -7.23 -18.50
C LYS A 226 4.43 -6.03 -17.56
N VAL A 227 5.32 -6.19 -16.58
CA VAL A 227 5.57 -5.19 -15.52
C VAL A 227 7.06 -4.88 -15.40
N ARG A 228 7.36 -3.70 -14.85
CA ARG A 228 8.74 -3.27 -14.56
C ARG A 228 9.25 -3.82 -13.24
N VAL A 229 10.59 -3.83 -13.13
CA VAL A 229 11.37 -4.27 -11.97
C VAL A 229 10.94 -3.60 -10.66
N SER A 230 10.51 -2.34 -10.70
CA SER A 230 10.01 -1.61 -9.53
C SER A 230 8.83 -2.29 -8.82
N VAL A 231 7.94 -2.94 -9.57
CA VAL A 231 6.78 -3.66 -9.01
C VAL A 231 7.25 -4.87 -8.19
N ILE A 232 8.25 -5.59 -8.71
CA ILE A 232 8.81 -6.78 -8.07
C ILE A 232 9.63 -6.40 -6.84
N LYS A 233 10.41 -5.32 -6.93
CA LYS A 233 11.14 -4.77 -5.79
C LYS A 233 10.19 -4.43 -4.64
N ALA A 234 9.06 -3.78 -4.91
CA ALA A 234 8.06 -3.47 -3.89
C ALA A 234 7.49 -4.73 -3.20
N LEU A 235 7.16 -5.79 -3.95
CA LEU A 235 6.71 -7.07 -3.38
C LEU A 235 7.81 -7.79 -2.59
N SER A 236 9.08 -7.59 -2.96
CA SER A 236 10.23 -8.20 -2.29
C SER A 236 10.62 -7.49 -0.99
N CYS A 237 10.08 -6.30 -0.73
CA CYS A 237 10.35 -5.53 0.49
C CYS A 237 9.53 -5.99 1.71
N ILE A 238 8.52 -6.83 1.52
CA ILE A 238 7.61 -7.23 2.61
C ILE A 238 8.39 -8.07 3.64
N PRO A 239 8.44 -7.66 4.92
CA PRO A 239 9.18 -8.37 5.96
C PRO A 239 8.34 -9.52 6.50
N ILE A 240 8.37 -10.67 5.83
CA ILE A 240 7.71 -11.89 6.29
C ILE A 240 8.75 -12.75 7.01
N THR A 241 8.47 -13.09 8.26
CA THR A 241 9.37 -13.87 9.11
C THR A 241 8.87 -15.29 9.35
N GLU A 242 7.54 -15.47 9.47
CA GLU A 242 6.92 -16.76 9.74
C GLU A 242 5.63 -16.92 8.90
N VAL A 243 5.40 -18.12 8.38
CA VAL A 243 4.20 -18.51 7.64
C VAL A 243 3.60 -19.72 8.36
N GLU A 244 2.29 -19.93 8.25
CA GLU A 244 1.63 -21.09 8.86
C GLU A 244 2.21 -22.38 8.24
N ARG A 245 3.07 -23.07 8.98
CA ARG A 245 3.44 -24.45 8.72
C ARG A 245 2.44 -25.31 9.48
N HIS A 246 1.88 -26.34 8.84
CA HIS A 246 1.01 -27.31 9.51
C HIS A 246 1.81 -28.03 10.61
N VAL A 247 1.86 -27.44 11.80
CA VAL A 247 2.44 -28.05 12.99
C VAL A 247 1.40 -27.88 14.09
N GLU A 248 0.76 -28.99 14.43
CA GLU A 248 -0.16 -29.10 15.55
C GLU A 248 0.57 -28.72 16.85
N SER A 249 0.28 -27.54 17.38
CA SER A 249 0.84 -27.11 18.66
C SER A 249 0.02 -27.69 19.82
N LYS A 250 0.57 -28.74 20.44
CA LYS A 250 0.08 -29.30 21.72
C LYS A 250 0.16 -28.23 22.81
N LYS A 251 -0.99 -27.82 23.34
CA LYS A 251 -1.09 -26.94 24.52
C LYS A 251 -0.56 -27.67 25.77
N GLN A 252 0.47 -27.13 26.41
CA GLN A 252 0.92 -27.56 27.74
C GLN A 252 -0.01 -27.01 28.83
N ARG A 253 -0.44 -27.91 29.73
CA ARG A 253 -1.14 -27.58 30.98
C ARG A 253 -0.12 -27.25 32.06
N ILE A 254 -0.33 -26.15 32.78
CA ILE A 254 0.42 -25.83 34.00
C ILE A 254 -0.47 -26.05 35.23
N ASP A 255 0.10 -26.77 36.19
CA ASP A 255 -0.52 -27.28 37.41
C ASP A 255 -0.65 -26.20 38.52
N ARG A 256 -1.68 -26.35 39.36
CA ARG A 256 -2.09 -25.38 40.41
C ARG A 256 -1.69 -25.87 41.80
N ARG A 257 -1.07 -24.99 42.61
CA ARG A 257 -0.98 -25.15 44.08
C ARG A 257 -1.69 -24.05 44.87
N GLN A 258 -2.24 -24.45 46.02
CA GLN A 258 -3.20 -23.73 46.86
C GLN A 258 -2.57 -22.63 47.74
N ARG A 259 -3.34 -21.55 48.02
CA ARG A 259 -3.26 -20.74 49.27
C ARG A 259 -4.52 -19.85 49.45
N SER A 260 -4.70 -19.37 50.68
CA SER A 260 -5.93 -18.92 51.40
C SER A 260 -6.81 -17.77 50.82
N ARG A 261 -8.02 -17.66 51.40
CA ARG A 261 -9.35 -17.31 50.85
C ARG A 261 -9.75 -15.81 50.99
N ARG A 262 -10.49 -15.32 50.00
CA ARG A 262 -11.33 -14.09 49.92
C ARG A 262 -10.70 -12.82 49.30
N GLU A 263 -10.03 -11.88 49.95
CA GLU A 263 -9.63 -10.62 49.25
C GLU A 263 -8.45 -10.76 48.26
N ARG A 264 -7.57 -11.75 48.46
CA ARG A 264 -6.58 -12.15 47.43
C ARG A 264 -7.21 -12.92 46.26
N LYS A 265 -8.50 -13.30 46.31
CA LYS A 265 -9.15 -14.03 45.22
C LYS A 265 -9.64 -13.10 44.12
N GLU A 266 -10.22 -11.94 44.41
CA GLU A 266 -10.74 -11.04 43.37
C GLU A 266 -9.62 -10.41 42.55
N SER A 267 -8.67 -9.70 43.18
CA SER A 267 -7.55 -9.08 42.43
C SER A 267 -6.64 -10.13 41.73
N LYS A 268 -6.52 -11.36 42.25
CA LYS A 268 -5.80 -12.44 41.53
C LYS A 268 -6.65 -13.11 40.47
N MET A 269 -7.98 -13.15 40.59
CA MET A 269 -8.85 -13.65 39.53
C MET A 269 -8.92 -12.63 38.41
N GLU A 270 -9.00 -11.33 38.71
CA GLU A 270 -8.91 -10.25 37.72
C GLU A 270 -7.55 -10.28 37.03
N ARG A 271 -6.43 -10.34 37.75
CA ARG A 271 -5.10 -10.47 37.12
C ARG A 271 -4.92 -11.78 36.37
N LYS A 272 -5.51 -12.88 36.82
CA LYS A 272 -5.49 -14.16 36.08
C LYS A 272 -6.37 -14.08 34.85
N LEU A 273 -7.53 -13.45 34.93
CA LEU A 273 -8.44 -13.28 33.81
C LEU A 273 -7.85 -12.31 32.79
N GLU A 274 -7.27 -11.18 33.21
CA GLU A 274 -6.52 -10.28 32.35
C GLU A 274 -5.33 -10.97 31.71
N LYS A 275 -4.60 -11.80 32.47
CA LYS A 275 -3.49 -12.58 31.92
C LYS A 275 -3.97 -13.67 30.95
N GLU A 276 -5.03 -14.40 31.27
CA GLU A 276 -5.64 -15.41 30.41
C GLU A 276 -6.29 -14.76 29.17
N MET A 277 -6.91 -13.58 29.29
CA MET A 277 -7.43 -12.77 28.18
C MET A 277 -6.29 -12.26 27.31
N ALA A 278 -5.20 -11.76 27.90
CA ALA A 278 -4.02 -11.32 27.17
C ALA A 278 -3.31 -12.49 26.47
N GLU A 279 -3.18 -13.65 27.11
CA GLU A 279 -2.59 -14.87 26.54
C GLU A 279 -3.47 -15.42 25.41
N THR A 280 -4.79 -15.47 25.59
CA THR A 280 -5.73 -15.92 24.55
C THR A 280 -5.80 -14.96 23.37
N GLN A 281 -5.84 -13.65 23.61
CA GLN A 281 -5.76 -12.62 22.57
C GLN A 281 -4.42 -12.70 21.84
N SER A 282 -3.30 -12.83 22.54
CA SER A 282 -1.97 -12.94 21.94
C SER A 282 -1.84 -14.17 21.03
N LEU A 283 -2.35 -15.33 21.48
CA LEU A 283 -2.36 -16.54 20.67
C LEU A 283 -3.25 -16.39 19.43
N GLN A 284 -4.45 -15.82 19.58
CA GLN A 284 -5.36 -15.56 18.46
C GLN A 284 -4.75 -14.58 17.44
N THR A 285 -4.09 -13.51 17.92
CA THR A 285 -3.40 -12.56 17.06
C THR A 285 -2.23 -13.21 16.33
N ARG A 286 -1.46 -14.10 16.98
CA ARG A 286 -0.39 -14.85 16.33
C ARG A 286 -0.93 -15.78 15.24
N GLU A 287 -1.97 -16.53 15.53
CA GLU A 287 -2.60 -17.44 14.56
C GLU A 287 -3.18 -16.68 13.37
N LYS A 288 -3.89 -15.56 13.62
CA LYS A 288 -4.38 -14.64 12.57
C LYS A 288 -3.22 -14.14 11.71
N ARG A 289 -2.11 -13.73 12.33
CA ARG A 289 -0.91 -13.25 11.61
C ARG A 289 -0.28 -14.31 10.73
N LEU A 290 -0.13 -15.55 11.22
CA LEU A 290 0.39 -16.66 10.43
C LEU A 290 -0.49 -16.95 9.22
N LYS A 291 -1.81 -16.97 9.41
CA LYS A 291 -2.79 -17.11 8.33
C LYS A 291 -2.66 -15.99 7.30
N MET A 292 -2.58 -14.73 7.74
CA MET A 292 -2.41 -13.61 6.82
C MET A 292 -1.07 -13.65 6.08
N ASN A 293 0.05 -13.94 6.77
CA ASN A 293 1.35 -14.09 6.13
C ASN A 293 1.33 -15.17 5.04
N THR A 294 0.62 -16.27 5.27
CA THR A 294 0.41 -17.34 4.28
C THR A 294 -0.35 -16.83 3.06
N LEU A 295 -1.43 -16.07 3.25
CA LEU A 295 -2.18 -15.47 2.14
C LEU A 295 -1.34 -14.46 1.35
N VAL A 296 -0.57 -13.61 2.04
CA VAL A 296 0.34 -12.65 1.41
C VAL A 296 1.39 -13.39 0.57
N MET A 297 2.00 -14.44 1.14
CA MET A 297 2.98 -15.27 0.44
C MET A 297 2.40 -15.93 -0.81
N ASN A 298 1.19 -16.48 -0.72
CA ASN A 298 0.53 -17.10 -1.86
C ASN A 298 0.30 -16.08 -3.00
N GLU A 299 -0.11 -14.85 -2.68
CA GLU A 299 -0.28 -13.77 -3.66
C GLU A 299 1.06 -13.37 -4.31
N ILE A 300 2.13 -13.22 -3.52
CA ILE A 300 3.48 -12.88 -4.03
C ILE A 300 4.00 -13.99 -4.93
N LEU A 301 3.99 -15.23 -4.46
CA LEU A 301 4.46 -16.39 -5.21
C LEU A 301 3.70 -16.54 -6.51
N PHE A 302 2.37 -16.42 -6.49
CA PHE A 302 1.55 -16.51 -7.70
C PHE A 302 1.97 -15.48 -8.76
N VAL A 303 2.17 -14.21 -8.35
CA VAL A 303 2.66 -13.16 -9.25
C VAL A 303 4.05 -13.51 -9.79
N PHE A 304 4.98 -13.96 -8.93
CA PHE A 304 6.33 -14.33 -9.35
C PHE A 304 6.33 -15.49 -10.34
N PHE A 305 5.61 -16.58 -10.05
CA PHE A 305 5.46 -17.73 -10.95
C PHE A 305 4.94 -17.32 -12.32
N LYS A 306 3.93 -16.46 -12.34
CA LYS A 306 3.31 -16.06 -13.60
C LYS A 306 4.21 -15.15 -14.42
N ILE A 307 4.97 -14.26 -13.78
CA ILE A 307 5.97 -13.44 -14.47
C ILE A 307 7.13 -14.32 -14.98
N LEU A 308 7.64 -15.26 -14.18
CA LEU A 308 8.69 -16.21 -14.61
C LEU A 308 8.30 -16.96 -15.89
N LYS A 309 7.05 -17.41 -16.00
CA LYS A 309 6.55 -18.12 -17.19
C LYS A 309 6.31 -17.22 -18.41
N THR A 310 6.29 -15.89 -18.25
CA THR A 310 5.86 -14.96 -19.30
C THR A 310 7.01 -14.06 -19.80
N THR A 311 8.05 -13.89 -19.01
CA THR A 311 9.09 -12.88 -19.25
C THR A 311 10.38 -13.48 -19.80
N SER A 312 11.00 -12.75 -20.72
CA SER A 312 12.36 -13.00 -21.24
C SER A 312 13.36 -11.88 -20.90
N ASP A 313 12.96 -10.92 -20.05
CA ASP A 313 13.76 -9.79 -19.58
C ASP A 313 14.64 -10.19 -18.39
N SER A 314 15.96 -10.20 -18.61
CA SER A 314 16.98 -10.54 -17.62
C SER A 314 16.90 -9.69 -16.34
N GLN A 315 16.60 -8.39 -16.44
CA GLN A 315 16.52 -7.52 -15.25
C GLN A 315 15.35 -7.91 -14.36
N LEU A 316 14.24 -8.33 -14.97
CA LEU A 316 13.05 -8.77 -14.24
C LEU A 316 13.28 -10.15 -13.61
N LEU A 317 13.95 -11.06 -14.32
CA LEU A 317 14.33 -12.37 -13.83
C LEU A 317 15.24 -12.27 -12.60
N SER A 318 16.33 -11.49 -12.68
CA SER A 318 17.23 -11.26 -11.55
C SER A 318 16.50 -10.71 -10.31
N ALA A 319 15.56 -9.78 -10.49
CA ALA A 319 14.75 -9.26 -9.39
C ALA A 319 13.82 -10.31 -8.77
N ILE A 320 13.24 -11.20 -9.58
CA ILE A 320 12.40 -12.31 -9.08
C ILE A 320 13.24 -13.32 -8.32
N PHE A 321 14.38 -13.73 -8.87
CA PHE A 321 15.29 -14.68 -8.21
C PHE A 321 15.79 -14.15 -6.87
N THR A 322 16.11 -12.86 -6.79
CA THR A 322 16.46 -12.19 -5.52
C THR A 322 15.30 -12.22 -4.52
N GLY A 323 14.06 -12.03 -4.98
CA GLY A 323 12.88 -12.13 -4.12
C GLY A 323 12.60 -13.56 -3.66
N LEU A 324 12.71 -14.54 -4.56
CA LEU A 324 12.49 -15.96 -4.26
C LEU A 324 13.55 -16.52 -3.31
N SER A 325 14.82 -16.14 -3.47
CA SER A 325 15.88 -16.55 -2.55
C SER A 325 15.64 -16.00 -1.14
N LYS A 326 15.19 -14.73 -1.02
CA LYS A 326 14.80 -14.12 0.25
C LYS A 326 13.66 -14.87 0.94
N TYR A 327 12.66 -15.31 0.17
CA TYR A 327 11.49 -16.00 0.72
C TYR A 327 11.61 -17.53 0.74
N SER A 328 12.75 -18.10 0.31
CA SER A 328 12.96 -19.55 0.15
C SER A 328 12.47 -20.39 1.33
N LYS A 329 12.83 -19.99 2.56
CA LYS A 329 12.44 -20.64 3.83
C LYS A 329 10.93 -20.59 4.16
N LEU A 330 10.17 -19.77 3.44
CA LEU A 330 8.76 -19.49 3.70
C LEU A 330 7.84 -20.04 2.60
N ILE A 331 8.42 -20.61 1.54
CA ILE A 331 7.66 -21.23 0.46
C ILE A 331 7.01 -22.50 1.01
N ASN A 332 5.68 -22.59 0.88
CA ASN A 332 4.95 -23.80 1.29
C ASN A 332 5.40 -24.97 0.40
N THR A 333 5.55 -26.15 0.99
CA THR A 333 6.07 -27.38 0.36
C THR A 333 5.32 -27.72 -0.93
N GLN A 334 4.01 -27.46 -0.95
CA GLN A 334 3.14 -27.65 -2.12
C GLN A 334 3.55 -26.86 -3.39
N TYR A 335 4.33 -25.79 -3.25
CA TYR A 335 4.80 -24.97 -4.37
C TYR A 335 6.22 -25.32 -4.82
N VAL A 336 6.99 -26.06 -4.03
CA VAL A 336 8.42 -26.31 -4.27
C VAL A 336 8.64 -27.08 -5.57
N ASP A 337 7.91 -28.19 -5.78
CA ASP A 337 8.04 -29.00 -7.00
C ASP A 337 7.74 -28.21 -8.27
N ASN A 338 6.65 -27.43 -8.22
CA ASN A 338 6.25 -26.56 -9.32
C ASN A 338 7.30 -25.47 -9.60
N LEU A 339 7.97 -24.97 -8.56
CA LEU A 339 9.04 -23.98 -8.69
C LEU A 339 10.28 -24.59 -9.32
N LEU A 340 10.76 -25.71 -8.79
CA LEU A 340 11.93 -26.41 -9.31
C LEU A 340 11.71 -26.86 -10.76
N SER A 341 10.51 -27.31 -11.13
CA SER A 341 10.16 -27.63 -12.52
C SER A 341 10.28 -26.43 -13.46
N VAL A 342 9.81 -25.25 -13.03
CA VAL A 342 9.93 -24.01 -13.81
C VAL A 342 11.40 -23.59 -13.94
N LEU A 343 12.17 -23.66 -12.85
CA LEU A 343 13.60 -23.33 -12.86
C LEU A 343 14.39 -24.27 -13.78
N ASN A 344 14.12 -25.57 -13.74
CA ASN A 344 14.71 -26.56 -14.65
C ASN A 344 14.39 -26.25 -16.12
N THR A 345 13.14 -25.89 -16.42
CA THR A 345 12.74 -25.51 -17.78
C THR A 345 13.47 -24.25 -18.27
N MET A 346 13.69 -23.29 -17.38
CA MET A 346 14.42 -22.07 -17.68
C MET A 346 15.90 -22.35 -17.96
N ILE A 347 16.56 -23.19 -17.17
CA ILE A 347 17.97 -23.56 -17.36
C ILE A 347 18.16 -24.40 -18.63
N ALA A 348 17.21 -25.30 -18.93
CA ALA A 348 17.22 -26.06 -20.17
C ALA A 348 17.02 -25.18 -21.41
N SER A 349 16.51 -23.96 -21.26
CA SER A 349 16.33 -23.04 -22.37
C SER A 349 17.67 -22.38 -22.76
N LYS A 350 18.13 -22.60 -24.00
CA LYS A 350 19.42 -22.11 -24.52
C LYS A 350 19.54 -20.58 -24.63
N SER A 351 18.52 -19.83 -24.24
CA SER A 351 18.45 -18.37 -24.38
C SER A 351 18.74 -17.61 -23.07
N THR A 352 19.05 -18.29 -21.97
CA THR A 352 19.35 -17.63 -20.70
C THR A 352 20.76 -17.06 -20.68
N SER A 353 20.89 -15.80 -20.26
CA SER A 353 22.19 -15.21 -19.95
C SER A 353 22.88 -16.00 -18.84
N ILE A 354 24.21 -16.05 -18.83
CA ILE A 354 25.02 -16.69 -17.77
C ILE A 354 24.62 -16.14 -16.38
N LEU A 355 24.37 -14.83 -16.28
CA LEU A 355 23.92 -14.20 -15.03
C LEU A 355 22.54 -14.69 -14.58
N ASP A 356 21.60 -14.86 -15.51
CA ASP A 356 20.26 -15.35 -15.20
C ASP A 356 20.31 -16.83 -14.80
N SER A 357 21.17 -17.62 -15.44
CA SER A 357 21.42 -19.02 -15.10
C SER A 357 22.00 -19.16 -13.70
N LEU A 358 23.02 -18.36 -13.35
CA LEU A 358 23.61 -18.33 -12.01
C LEU A 358 22.58 -17.93 -10.94
N HIS A 359 21.77 -16.90 -11.20
CA HIS A 359 20.69 -16.50 -10.29
C HIS A 359 19.63 -17.61 -10.12
N CYS A 360 19.30 -18.31 -11.21
CA CYS A 360 18.35 -19.43 -11.21
C CYS A 360 18.88 -20.60 -10.36
N VAL A 361 20.12 -21.03 -10.60
CA VAL A 361 20.80 -22.09 -9.84
C VAL A 361 20.90 -21.73 -8.36
N HIS A 362 21.35 -20.51 -8.04
CA HIS A 362 21.43 -20.05 -6.66
C HIS A 362 20.07 -20.10 -5.96
N THR A 363 19.01 -19.64 -6.64
CA THR A 363 17.64 -19.67 -6.11
C THR A 363 17.16 -21.10 -5.88
N ALA A 364 17.38 -22.01 -6.84
CA ALA A 364 17.03 -23.42 -6.72
C ALA A 364 17.71 -24.07 -5.49
N LEU A 365 19.02 -23.87 -5.34
CA LEU A 365 19.79 -24.41 -4.21
C LEU A 365 19.32 -23.82 -2.86
N CYS A 366 18.97 -22.53 -2.81
CA CYS A 366 18.38 -21.92 -1.62
C CYS A 366 17.04 -22.54 -1.24
N ILE A 367 16.18 -22.85 -2.21
CA ILE A 367 14.87 -23.49 -1.97
C ILE A 367 15.06 -24.93 -1.49
N MET A 368 15.96 -25.68 -2.12
CA MET A 368 16.26 -27.07 -1.74
C MET A 368 16.89 -27.17 -0.35
N SER A 369 17.79 -26.24 0.01
CA SER A 369 18.43 -26.22 1.34
C SER A 369 17.52 -25.75 2.47
N SER A 370 16.41 -25.07 2.15
CA SER A 370 15.48 -24.52 3.14
C SER A 370 14.22 -25.34 3.36
N SER A 371 13.93 -26.29 2.46
CA SER A 371 12.83 -27.23 2.60
C SER A 371 13.26 -28.36 3.55
N ASP A 372 12.40 -28.73 4.50
CA ASP A 372 12.72 -29.79 5.47
C ASP A 372 13.00 -31.10 4.70
N ALA A 373 14.08 -31.79 5.10
CA ALA A 373 14.77 -32.85 4.35
C ALA A 373 13.92 -34.05 3.86
N SER A 374 12.65 -34.15 4.27
CA SER A 374 11.73 -35.21 3.83
C SER A 374 11.13 -34.94 2.44
N ASP A 375 10.95 -33.67 2.04
CA ASP A 375 10.27 -33.32 0.77
C ASP A 375 11.27 -33.13 -0.39
N VAL A 376 12.54 -32.84 -0.09
CA VAL A 376 13.62 -32.61 -1.07
C VAL A 376 14.09 -33.91 -1.75
N LEU A 377 13.78 -35.07 -1.17
CA LEU A 377 14.21 -36.38 -1.67
C LEU A 377 13.63 -36.75 -3.05
N ALA A 378 12.66 -36.00 -3.57
CA ALA A 378 12.05 -36.26 -4.87
C ALA A 378 12.74 -35.54 -6.05
N THR A 379 13.55 -34.49 -5.81
CA THR A 379 14.16 -33.70 -6.89
C THR A 379 15.68 -33.80 -6.86
N ASP A 380 16.27 -34.36 -7.91
CA ASP A 380 17.71 -34.53 -8.03
C ASP A 380 18.44 -33.18 -8.25
N PRO A 381 19.33 -32.74 -7.33
CA PRO A 381 20.09 -31.49 -7.48
C PRO A 381 21.17 -31.55 -8.56
N THR A 382 21.52 -32.74 -9.07
CA THR A 382 22.66 -32.92 -9.99
C THR A 382 22.57 -32.04 -11.23
N MET A 383 21.36 -31.83 -11.77
CA MET A 383 21.14 -30.97 -12.93
C MET A 383 21.59 -29.52 -12.67
N PHE A 384 21.22 -28.94 -11.53
CA PHE A 384 21.60 -27.57 -11.17
C PHE A 384 23.10 -27.45 -10.91
N CYS A 385 23.70 -28.45 -10.26
CA CYS A 385 25.15 -28.50 -10.02
C CYS A 385 25.93 -28.63 -11.34
N ASN A 386 25.50 -29.49 -12.26
CA ASN A 386 26.14 -29.67 -13.56
C ASN A 386 26.07 -28.39 -14.40
N HIS A 387 24.91 -27.70 -14.37
CA HIS A 387 24.78 -26.39 -15.02
C HIS A 387 25.65 -25.31 -14.38
N LEU A 388 25.84 -25.32 -13.05
CA LEU A 388 26.78 -24.43 -12.38
C LEU A 388 28.22 -24.64 -12.87
N TYR A 389 28.66 -25.90 -12.98
CA TYR A 389 29.99 -26.20 -13.51
C TYR A 389 30.15 -25.77 -14.98
N PHE A 390 29.11 -25.94 -15.79
CA PHE A 390 29.09 -25.45 -17.17
C PHE A 390 29.18 -23.92 -17.25
N ASP A 391 28.39 -23.20 -16.44
CA ASP A 391 28.38 -21.73 -16.41
C ASP A 391 29.72 -21.15 -15.92
N ILE A 392 30.34 -21.79 -14.92
CA ILE A 392 31.68 -21.39 -14.44
C ILE A 392 32.74 -21.64 -15.51
N ALA A 393 32.68 -22.76 -16.22
CA ALA A 393 33.59 -23.06 -17.32
C ALA A 393 33.42 -22.05 -18.49
N ALA A 394 32.18 -21.67 -18.81
CA ALA A 394 31.89 -20.67 -19.82
C ALA A 394 32.38 -19.26 -19.41
N ALA A 395 32.20 -18.87 -18.16
CA ALA A 395 32.70 -17.58 -17.64
C ALA A 395 34.23 -17.51 -17.54
N GLY A 396 34.90 -18.65 -17.33
CA GLY A 396 36.37 -18.74 -17.29
C GLY A 396 37.04 -18.72 -18.66
N GLY A 397 36.31 -19.02 -19.74
CA GLY A 397 36.84 -19.03 -21.11
C GLY A 397 37.10 -17.65 -21.72
N ASP A 398 36.45 -16.59 -21.22
CA ASP A 398 36.57 -15.22 -21.74
C ASP A 398 37.84 -14.47 -21.27
N TYR A 399 38.65 -15.06 -20.39
CA TYR A 399 39.94 -14.47 -19.95
C TYR A 399 41.16 -14.99 -20.73
N GLY A 400 40.94 -15.73 -21.82
CA GLY A 400 41.98 -16.28 -22.68
C GLY A 400 41.71 -15.98 -24.16
N SER A 401 41.73 -14.70 -24.55
CA SER A 401 41.85 -14.25 -25.95
C SER A 401 42.47 -12.86 -26.01
#